data_AF-K2INJ0-F1
#
_entry.id   AF-K2INJ0-F1
#
_cell.length_a   1.000
_cell.length_b   1.000
_cell.length_c   1.000
_cell.angle_alpha   90.00
_cell.angle_beta   90.00
_cell.angle_gamma   90.00
#
_symmetry.space_group_name_H-M   'P 1'
#
loop_
_entity.id
_entity.type
_entity.pdbx_description
1 polymer ?
#
loop_
_entity_poly.entity_id
_entity_poly.type
_entity_poly.pdbx_seq_one_letter_code
_entity_poly.pdbx_strand_id
1 'polypeptide(L)'
;MDVQERWGVPPHVTFAMLYQESSFRHDALPPRDYLLGFIPWGRVSSAYGYAQAKDDTWDDYIRDSGNWGADRDDFDDALDFMGWYISKTQKLNGVSKWDAYGQYLNYHEGWGGYRRKSYEAKPWLKQVARKVDNRAKTFSKQYWGCKDDLKKGFWDWF
;
A
#
# COMPACT_ATOMS: atom_id res chain seq x y z
N MET A 1 -3.25 6.19 13.40
CA MET A 1 -1.88 6.58 13.82
C MET A 1 -1.02 5.33 14.05
N ASP A 2 -1.66 4.19 14.31
CA ASP A 2 -1.06 2.92 14.71
C ASP A 2 -0.13 2.29 13.65
N VAL A 3 -0.45 2.35 12.36
CA VAL A 3 0.39 1.78 11.30
C VAL A 3 1.75 2.49 11.17
N GLN A 4 1.76 3.81 11.29
CA GLN A 4 3.01 4.59 11.27
C GLN A 4 3.85 4.28 12.50
N GLU A 5 3.23 4.19 13.67
CA GLU A 5 3.93 3.88 14.92
C GLU A 5 4.48 2.45 14.94
N ARG A 6 3.66 1.48 14.54
CA ARG A 6 4.00 0.06 14.50
C ARG A 6 5.04 -0.29 13.45
N TRP A 7 4.90 0.25 12.24
CA TRP A 7 5.74 -0.14 11.09
C TRP A 7 6.73 0.94 10.68
N GLY A 8 6.67 2.15 11.22
CA GLY A 8 7.55 3.26 10.84
C GLY A 8 7.34 3.74 9.40
N VAL A 9 6.17 3.49 8.82
CA VAL A 9 5.85 3.80 7.42
C VAL A 9 5.19 5.18 7.31
N PRO A 10 5.64 6.05 6.39
CA PRO A 10 5.02 7.35 6.21
C PRO A 10 3.58 7.21 5.68
N PRO A 11 2.56 7.78 6.35
CA PRO A 11 1.15 7.57 5.97
C PRO A 11 0.86 7.90 4.52
N HIS A 12 1.44 8.98 4.00
CA HIS A 12 1.23 9.43 2.63
C HIS A 12 1.70 8.43 1.56
N VAL A 13 2.69 7.58 1.86
CA VAL A 13 3.14 6.50 0.97
C VAL A 13 2.09 5.41 0.91
N THR A 14 1.66 4.90 2.08
CA THR A 14 0.62 3.86 2.17
C THR A 14 -0.69 4.32 1.53
N PHE A 15 -1.16 5.54 1.83
CA PHE A 15 -2.37 6.09 1.23
C PHE A 15 -2.26 6.26 -0.29
N ALA A 16 -1.12 6.69 -0.82
CA ALA A 16 -0.94 6.87 -2.26
C ALA A 16 -0.96 5.52 -3.01
N MET A 17 -0.37 4.48 -2.41
CA MET A 17 -0.43 3.12 -2.93
C MET A 17 -1.85 2.57 -2.84
N LEU A 18 -2.51 2.69 -1.67
CA LEU A 18 -3.86 2.19 -1.47
C LEU A 18 -4.87 2.85 -2.43
N TYR A 19 -4.74 4.16 -2.65
CA TYR A 19 -5.56 4.88 -3.62
C TYR A 19 -5.38 4.34 -5.04
N GLN A 20 -4.16 3.98 -5.43
CA GLN A 20 -3.90 3.43 -6.76
C GLN A 20 -4.52 2.04 -6.95
N GLU A 21 -4.57 1.24 -5.88
CA GLU A 21 -5.08 -0.14 -5.91
C GLU A 21 -6.61 -0.22 -5.78
N SER A 22 -7.24 0.65 -4.99
CA SER A 22 -8.67 0.56 -4.66
C SER A 22 -9.47 1.83 -4.92
N SER A 23 -8.82 2.97 -5.18
CA SER A 23 -9.46 4.30 -5.15
C SER A 23 -10.30 4.55 -3.89
N PHE A 24 -9.96 3.90 -2.77
CA PHE A 24 -10.66 3.91 -1.48
C PHE A 24 -12.10 3.35 -1.46
N ARG A 25 -12.52 2.56 -2.45
CA ARG A 25 -13.87 1.94 -2.46
C ARG A 25 -13.86 0.55 -1.78
N HIS A 26 -14.74 0.34 -0.78
CA HIS A 26 -14.95 -0.96 -0.12
C HIS A 26 -15.86 -1.91 -0.95
N ASP A 27 -16.92 -1.37 -1.57
CA ASP A 27 -17.95 -2.15 -2.29
C ASP A 27 -17.71 -2.23 -3.83
N ALA A 28 -16.57 -2.73 -4.27
CA ALA A 28 -16.33 -2.96 -5.70
C ALA A 28 -16.93 -4.31 -6.16
N LEU A 29 -18.26 -4.45 -6.16
CA LEU A 29 -18.95 -5.53 -6.91
C LEU A 29 -18.68 -5.36 -8.42
N PRO A 30 -18.37 -6.45 -9.17
CA PRO A 30 -17.88 -6.30 -10.53
C PRO A 30 -19.03 -5.93 -11.47
N PRO A 31 -18.73 -5.12 -12.49
CA PRO A 31 -18.89 -5.68 -13.82
C PRO A 31 -17.67 -5.45 -14.71
N ARG A 32 -17.17 -6.58 -15.24
CA ARG A 32 -16.39 -6.75 -16.48
C ARG A 32 -14.89 -6.41 -16.44
N ASP A 33 -14.10 -7.47 -16.27
CA ASP A 33 -12.79 -7.75 -16.91
C ASP A 33 -11.59 -6.80 -16.72
N TYR A 34 -11.71 -5.64 -16.06
CA TYR A 34 -10.63 -4.66 -16.07
C TYR A 34 -10.48 -3.92 -14.73
N LEU A 35 -9.66 -4.47 -13.82
CA LEU A 35 -8.95 -3.60 -12.87
C LEU A 35 -7.52 -3.31 -13.32
N LEU A 36 -6.86 -4.21 -14.09
CA LEU A 36 -5.58 -3.93 -14.76
C LEU A 36 -5.30 -4.73 -16.07
N GLY A 37 -6.24 -5.51 -16.62
CA GLY A 37 -6.16 -6.09 -17.97
C GLY A 37 -4.98 -7.00 -18.35
N PHE A 38 -3.85 -7.10 -17.62
CA PHE A 38 -2.66 -7.84 -18.09
C PHE A 38 -1.71 -8.34 -16.99
N ILE A 39 -2.23 -9.02 -15.97
CA ILE A 39 -1.35 -9.82 -15.11
C ILE A 39 -1.83 -11.27 -15.14
N PRO A 40 -1.01 -12.22 -15.66
CA PRO A 40 -1.35 -13.63 -15.65
C PRO A 40 -1.24 -14.13 -14.21
N TRP A 41 -2.31 -13.94 -13.45
CA TRP A 41 -2.44 -14.50 -12.12
C TRP A 41 -3.17 -15.84 -12.24
N GLY A 42 -2.41 -16.92 -12.08
CA GLY A 42 -2.97 -18.26 -11.94
C GLY A 42 -3.99 -18.29 -10.81
N ARG A 43 -5.06 -19.07 -11.03
CA ARG A 43 -6.23 -19.23 -10.16
C ARG A 43 -5.89 -19.20 -8.67
N VAL A 44 -6.43 -18.22 -7.95
CA VAL A 44 -6.88 -18.43 -6.56
C VAL A 44 -8.20 -17.68 -6.39
N SER A 45 -9.27 -18.43 -6.27
CA SER A 45 -10.60 -17.93 -5.95
C SER A 45 -10.65 -17.55 -4.48
N SER A 46 -10.46 -16.27 -4.15
CA SER A 46 -10.98 -15.59 -2.94
C SER A 46 -10.35 -14.20 -2.66
N ALA A 47 -9.55 -13.62 -3.56
CA ALA A 47 -8.97 -12.28 -3.36
C ALA A 47 -10.04 -11.17 -3.36
N TYR A 48 -10.63 -10.91 -2.19
CA TYR A 48 -11.49 -9.77 -1.88
C TYR A 48 -10.78 -8.89 -0.82
N GLY A 49 -10.90 -7.57 -0.95
CA GLY A 49 -10.38 -6.60 0.03
C GLY A 49 -9.51 -5.47 -0.51
N TYR A 50 -9.27 -4.46 0.34
CA TYR A 50 -8.53 -3.23 0.05
C TYR A 50 -7.06 -3.49 -0.35
N ALA A 51 -6.48 -4.58 0.16
CA ALA A 51 -5.14 -5.03 -0.18
C ALA A 51 -5.22 -6.24 -1.12
N GLN A 52 -4.79 -6.08 -2.37
CA GLN A 52 -4.65 -7.18 -3.35
C GLN A 52 -3.45 -8.10 -3.04
N ALA A 53 -3.42 -8.65 -1.82
CA ALA A 53 -2.41 -9.60 -1.38
C ALA A 53 -2.72 -11.00 -1.92
N LYS A 54 -1.68 -11.77 -2.26
CA LYS A 54 -1.84 -13.22 -2.43
C LYS A 54 -2.17 -13.85 -1.09
N ASP A 55 -2.95 -14.93 -1.08
CA ASP A 55 -3.33 -15.63 0.15
C ASP A 55 -2.12 -16.00 1.00
N ASP A 56 -1.08 -16.59 0.40
CA ASP A 56 0.18 -16.90 1.10
C ASP A 56 0.85 -15.67 1.75
N THR A 57 0.76 -14.50 1.10
CA THR A 57 1.36 -13.26 1.63
C THR A 57 0.54 -12.67 2.76
N TRP A 58 -0.78 -12.84 2.72
CA TRP A 58 -1.65 -12.47 3.83
C TRP A 58 -1.44 -13.40 5.02
N ASP A 59 -1.34 -14.70 4.81
CA ASP A 59 -1.09 -15.67 5.89
C ASP A 59 0.26 -15.42 6.55
N ASP A 60 1.29 -15.09 5.76
CA ASP A 60 2.58 -14.62 6.26
C ASP A 60 2.44 -13.35 7.10
N TYR A 61 1.59 -12.40 6.67
CA TYR A 61 1.28 -11.21 7.46
C TYR A 61 0.59 -11.57 8.77
N ILE A 62 -0.46 -12.38 8.78
CA ILE A 62 -1.18 -12.79 9.98
C ILE A 62 -0.23 -13.42 10.99
N ARG A 63 0.61 -14.36 10.52
CA ARG A 63 1.60 -15.04 11.34
C ARG A 63 2.66 -14.08 11.90
N ASP A 64 3.18 -13.19 11.06
CA ASP A 64 4.26 -12.29 11.45
C ASP A 64 3.79 -11.10 12.30
N SER A 65 2.56 -10.63 12.07
CA SER A 65 1.95 -9.50 12.79
C SER A 65 1.30 -9.94 14.10
N GLY A 66 0.89 -11.21 14.21
CA GLY A 66 0.11 -11.75 15.31
C GLY A 66 -1.37 -11.33 15.28
N ASN A 67 -1.83 -10.70 14.19
CA ASN A 67 -3.19 -10.20 14.05
C ASN A 67 -4.12 -11.30 13.50
N TRP A 68 -4.41 -12.32 14.31
CA TRP A 68 -5.22 -13.49 13.91
C TRP A 68 -6.68 -13.17 13.52
N GLY A 69 -7.17 -11.98 13.88
CA GLY A 69 -8.52 -11.53 13.57
C GLY A 69 -8.61 -10.54 12.41
N ALA A 70 -7.50 -10.28 11.69
CA ALA A 70 -7.48 -9.26 10.64
C ALA A 70 -8.40 -9.63 9.47
N ASP A 71 -9.16 -8.66 8.99
CA ASP A 71 -10.03 -8.77 7.82
C ASP A 71 -9.47 -7.95 6.65
N ARG A 72 -9.39 -8.55 5.46
CA ARG A 72 -8.87 -7.87 4.26
C ARG A 72 -9.81 -6.78 3.74
N ASP A 73 -11.08 -6.90 4.08
CA ASP A 73 -12.13 -5.97 3.69
C ASP A 73 -12.18 -4.77 4.65
N ASP A 74 -11.52 -4.86 5.81
CA ASP A 74 -11.36 -3.74 6.73
C ASP A 74 -10.22 -2.80 6.29
N PHE A 75 -10.51 -1.50 6.36
CA PHE A 75 -9.59 -0.47 5.87
C PHE A 75 -8.33 -0.36 6.74
N ASP A 76 -8.48 -0.48 8.06
CA ASP A 76 -7.37 -0.34 9.00
C ASP A 76 -6.46 -1.57 8.94
N ASP A 77 -7.04 -2.77 8.83
CA ASP A 77 -6.29 -4.01 8.63
C ASP A 77 -5.54 -4.05 7.28
N ALA A 78 -6.15 -3.52 6.22
CA ALA A 78 -5.47 -3.36 4.94
C ALA A 78 -4.30 -2.37 5.01
N LEU A 79 -4.45 -1.26 5.74
CA LEU A 79 -3.35 -0.33 5.98
C LEU A 79 -2.24 -0.96 6.82
N ASP A 80 -2.56 -1.77 7.84
CA ASP A 80 -1.58 -2.48 8.65
C ASP A 80 -0.81 -3.51 7.81
N PHE A 81 -1.51 -4.29 6.99
CA PHE A 81 -0.90 -5.21 6.03
C PHE A 81 0.08 -4.47 5.10
N MET A 82 -0.33 -3.34 4.51
CA MET A 82 0.54 -2.55 3.65
C MET A 82 1.75 -2.00 4.42
N GLY A 83 1.56 -1.60 5.69
CA GLY A 83 2.64 -1.19 6.59
C GLY A 83 3.65 -2.30 6.85
N TRP A 84 3.17 -3.51 7.17
CA TRP A 84 3.99 -4.72 7.31
C TRP A 84 4.75 -5.02 6.01
N TYR A 85 4.08 -4.97 4.86
CA TYR A 85 4.67 -5.25 3.56
C TYR A 85 5.81 -4.26 3.24
N ILE A 86 5.59 -2.97 3.44
CA ILE A 86 6.62 -1.92 3.24
C ILE A 86 7.80 -2.12 4.20
N SER A 87 7.53 -2.50 5.46
CA SER A 87 8.57 -2.82 6.44
C SER A 87 9.43 -4.01 6.02
N LYS A 88 8.80 -5.07 5.52
CA LYS A 88 9.50 -6.23 4.92
C LYS A 88 10.27 -5.84 3.66
N THR A 89 9.69 -5.03 2.78
CA THR A 89 10.36 -4.50 1.58
C THR A 89 11.65 -3.77 1.92
N GLN A 90 11.62 -2.91 2.96
CA GLN A 90 12.83 -2.22 3.44
C GLN A 90 13.89 -3.23 3.89
N LYS A 91 13.50 -4.23 4.70
CA LYS A 91 14.42 -5.25 5.22
C LYS A 91 15.01 -6.14 4.13
N LEU A 92 14.21 -6.54 3.13
CA LEU A 92 14.59 -7.52 2.11
C LEU A 92 15.31 -6.90 0.91
N ASN A 93 14.82 -5.75 0.44
CA ASN A 93 15.27 -5.12 -0.80
C ASN A 93 15.90 -3.72 -0.58
N GLY A 94 16.03 -3.26 0.67
CA GLY A 94 16.70 -1.99 1.01
C GLY A 94 15.94 -0.74 0.56
N VAL A 95 14.73 -0.87 0.03
CA VAL A 95 13.95 0.27 -0.46
C VAL A 95 13.44 1.08 0.72
N SER A 96 13.73 2.38 0.71
CA SER A 96 13.28 3.30 1.75
C SER A 96 11.77 3.25 1.91
N LYS A 97 11.27 3.32 3.15
CA LYS A 97 9.84 3.43 3.43
C LYS A 97 9.22 4.71 2.84
N TRP A 98 10.06 5.71 2.54
CA TRP A 98 9.68 6.99 1.92
C TRP A 98 9.72 6.95 0.39
N ASP A 99 10.27 5.89 -0.21
CA ASP A 99 10.35 5.74 -1.67
C ASP A 99 9.09 5.10 -2.22
N ALA A 100 8.03 5.90 -2.41
CA ALA A 100 6.76 5.41 -2.93
C ALA A 100 6.87 4.73 -4.31
N TYR A 101 7.79 5.17 -5.16
CA TYR A 101 8.06 4.54 -6.45
C TYR A 101 8.58 3.10 -6.26
N GLY A 102 9.65 2.96 -5.48
CA GLY A 102 10.26 1.66 -5.19
C GLY A 102 9.32 0.73 -4.43
N GLN A 103 8.55 1.26 -3.46
CA GLN A 103 7.57 0.49 -2.71
C GLN A 103 6.46 -0.05 -3.62
N TYR A 104 5.95 0.77 -4.55
CA TYR A 104 4.93 0.33 -5.49
C TYR A 104 5.43 -0.75 -6.45
N LEU A 105 6.65 -0.61 -6.97
CA LEU A 105 7.26 -1.65 -7.80
C LEU A 105 7.46 -2.97 -7.06
N ASN A 106 7.82 -2.91 -5.77
CA ASN A 106 7.92 -4.10 -4.93
C ASN A 106 6.56 -4.76 -4.73
N TYR A 107 5.55 -3.96 -4.39
CA TYR A 107 4.19 -4.43 -4.16
C TYR A 107 3.65 -5.17 -5.39
N HIS A 108 3.86 -4.61 -6.58
CA HIS A 108 3.38 -5.19 -7.83
C HIS A 108 4.16 -6.44 -8.27
N GLU A 109 5.49 -6.42 -8.20
CA GLU A 109 6.31 -7.54 -8.69
C GLU A 109 6.54 -8.64 -7.64
N GLY A 110 6.23 -8.35 -6.37
CA GLY A 110 6.72 -9.10 -5.23
C GLY A 110 8.20 -8.85 -4.94
N TRP A 111 8.65 -9.12 -3.72
CA TRP A 111 10.06 -8.89 -3.31
C TRP A 111 11.07 -9.59 -4.23
N GLY A 112 10.80 -10.84 -4.64
CA GLY A 112 11.67 -11.60 -5.52
C GLY A 112 11.68 -11.09 -6.96
N GLY A 113 10.53 -10.66 -7.50
CA GLY A 113 10.42 -10.08 -8.84
C GLY A 113 11.13 -8.73 -8.93
N TYR A 114 10.93 -7.88 -7.93
CA TYR A 114 11.64 -6.61 -7.81
C TYR A 114 13.16 -6.79 -7.76
N ARG A 115 13.65 -7.75 -6.95
CA ARG A 115 15.08 -8.06 -6.86
C ARG A 115 15.67 -8.52 -8.20
N ARG A 116 14.89 -9.24 -9.01
CA ARG A 116 15.24 -9.63 -10.38
C ARG A 116 14.99 -8.54 -11.42
N LYS A 117 14.50 -7.36 -11.01
CA LYS A 117 14.16 -6.21 -11.86
C LYS A 117 13.19 -6.55 -13.00
N SER A 118 12.21 -7.43 -12.75
CA SER A 118 11.23 -7.80 -13.78
C SER A 118 10.36 -6.64 -14.27
N TYR A 119 10.27 -5.55 -13.49
CA TYR A 119 9.62 -4.30 -13.89
C TYR A 119 10.33 -3.58 -15.04
N GLU A 120 11.60 -3.88 -15.34
CA GLU A 120 12.32 -3.21 -16.43
C GLU A 120 11.72 -3.52 -17.80
N ALA A 121 11.17 -4.73 -17.94
CA ALA A 121 10.44 -5.15 -19.13
C ALA A 121 9.00 -4.58 -19.21
N LYS A 122 8.57 -3.82 -18.18
CA LYS A 122 7.20 -3.26 -18.07
C LYS A 122 7.24 -1.73 -18.00
N PRO A 123 7.45 -1.02 -19.13
CA PRO A 123 7.47 0.45 -19.14
C PRO A 123 6.21 1.08 -18.54
N TRP A 124 5.04 0.47 -18.79
CA TRP A 124 3.77 0.90 -18.23
C TRP A 124 3.77 0.89 -16.68
N LEU A 125 4.36 -0.12 -16.06
CA LEU A 125 4.41 -0.25 -14.60
C LEU A 125 5.27 0.86 -13.99
N LYS A 126 6.41 1.17 -14.61
CA LYS A 126 7.25 2.31 -14.18
C LYS A 126 6.48 3.64 -14.27
N GLN A 127 5.59 3.80 -15.25
CA GLN A 127 4.74 4.99 -15.34
C GLN A 127 3.69 5.04 -14.23
N VAL A 128 3.06 3.91 -13.88
CA VAL A 128 2.12 3.84 -12.75
C VAL A 128 2.83 4.13 -11.43
N ALA A 129 3.99 3.51 -11.19
CA ALA A 129 4.80 3.77 -10.00
C ALA A 129 5.17 5.26 -9.86
N ARG A 130 5.47 5.96 -10.97
CA ARG A 130 5.70 7.42 -10.96
C ARG A 130 4.44 8.21 -10.59
N LYS A 131 3.24 7.78 -11.03
CA LYS A 131 1.98 8.41 -10.62
C LYS A 131 1.76 8.25 -9.12
N VAL A 132 2.06 7.08 -8.57
CA VAL A 132 1.97 6.81 -7.12
C VAL A 132 2.94 7.70 -6.35
N ASP A 133 4.19 7.81 -6.80
CA ASP A 133 5.19 8.69 -6.17
C ASP A 133 4.77 10.16 -6.18
N ASN A 134 4.27 10.65 -7.31
CA ASN A 134 3.75 12.01 -7.41
C ASN A 134 2.55 12.24 -6.47
N ARG A 135 1.67 11.25 -6.34
CA ARG A 135 0.53 11.31 -5.41
C ARG A 135 1.00 11.30 -3.95
N ALA A 136 1.98 10.48 -3.60
CA ALA A 136 2.57 10.45 -2.27
C ALA A 136 3.17 11.81 -1.88
N LYS A 137 3.82 12.50 -2.81
CA LYS A 137 4.31 13.88 -2.61
C LYS A 137 3.16 14.86 -2.37
N THR A 138 2.07 14.76 -3.13
CA THR A 138 0.88 15.60 -2.90
C THR A 138 0.26 15.34 -1.52
N PHE A 139 0.06 14.07 -1.15
CA PHE A 139 -0.46 13.69 0.16
C PHE A 139 0.46 14.11 1.30
N SER A 140 1.78 14.04 1.10
CA SER A 140 2.77 14.55 2.05
C SER A 140 2.59 16.05 2.26
N LYS A 141 2.51 16.84 1.18
CA LYS A 141 2.27 18.29 1.27
C LYS A 141 0.96 18.62 2.01
N GLN A 142 -0.11 17.89 1.72
CA GLN A 142 -1.40 18.08 2.40
C GLN A 142 -1.30 17.74 3.89
N TYR A 143 -0.70 16.60 4.21
CA TYR A 143 -0.51 16.17 5.60
C TYR A 143 0.30 17.19 6.40
N TRP A 144 1.45 17.63 5.89
CA TRP A 144 2.30 18.60 6.57
C TRP A 144 1.71 20.02 6.57
N GLY A 145 0.97 20.40 5.52
CA GLY A 145 0.28 21.69 5.45
C GLY A 145 -0.86 21.82 6.46
N CYS A 146 -1.59 20.73 6.74
CA CYS A 146 -2.68 20.74 7.72
C CYS A 146 -2.25 20.34 9.13
N LYS A 147 -1.03 19.80 9.32
CA LYS A 147 -0.57 19.28 10.62
C LYS A 147 -0.53 20.35 11.71
N ASP A 148 -0.23 21.59 11.34
CA ASP A 148 -0.17 22.71 12.29
C ASP A 148 -1.56 23.26 12.63
N ASP A 149 -2.53 23.15 11.70
CA ASP A 149 -3.93 23.51 11.95
C ASP A 149 -4.66 22.43 12.76
N LEU A 150 -4.32 21.15 12.58
CA LEU A 150 -4.86 20.03 13.37
C LEU A 150 -4.34 20.00 14.81
N LYS A 151 -3.26 20.73 15.12
CA LYS A 151 -2.73 20.90 16.48
C LYS A 151 -3.39 22.03 17.27
N LYS A 152 -4.11 22.93 16.60
CA LYS A 152 -4.86 23.99 17.28
C LYS A 152 -6.14 23.39 17.83
N GLY A 153 -6.11 23.08 19.13
CA GLY A 153 -7.30 22.61 19.83
C GLY A 153 -8.28 23.76 20.05
N PHE A 154 -9.55 23.43 20.27
CA PHE A 154 -10.59 24.37 20.72
C PHE A 154 -10.16 25.23 21.93
N TRP A 155 -9.18 24.76 22.71
CA TRP A 155 -8.58 25.43 23.86
C TRP A 155 -7.54 26.52 23.53
N ASP A 156 -7.10 26.65 22.27
CA ASP A 156 -6.14 27.70 21.87
C ASP A 156 -6.84 29.03 21.48
N TRP A 157 -8.17 29.09 21.61
CA TRP A 157 -9.00 30.28 21.33
C TRP A 157 -9.67 30.87 22.58
N PHE A 158 -9.44 30.29 23.76
CA PHE A 158 -9.83 30.79 25.08
C PHE A 158 -8.60 30.97 25.95
#